data_AF-A0A833W9E4-F1
#
_entry.id   AF-A0A833W9E4-F1
#
_cell.length_a   1.000
_cell.length_b   1.000
_cell.length_c   1.000
_cell.angle_alpha   90.00
_cell.angle_beta   90.00
_cell.angle_gamma   90.00
#
_symmetry.space_group_name_H-M   'P 1'
#
loop_
_entity.id
_entity.type
_entity.pdbx_description
1 polymer ?
#
loop_
_entity_poly.entity_id
_entity_poly.type
_entity_poly.pdbx_seq_one_letter_code
_entity_poly.pdbx_strand_id
1 'polypeptide(L)'
;MTFYLLSEGLTCVGIISGAYESLKVLSRVDKGVDTDTLAAVLELWIVLAAAAIFQQYIELFISWFPFYYLFKCVLLGLLLTPNKHFTHLFFEGFIHPAVVTIKYKLDTNVLPIIESLVIKYGHWFNKTLLARSIHLLSEKELLQLERDLQEKLTHVHDEICARQRSKTSKKLENK
;
A
#
# COMPACT_ATOMS: atom_id res chain seq x y z
N MET A 1 11.23 21.21 -29.07
CA MET A 1 10.96 21.83 -27.75
C MET A 1 9.45 21.89 -27.45
N THR A 2 8.62 22.41 -28.36
CA THR A 2 7.16 22.55 -28.17
C THR A 2 6.43 21.23 -27.89
N PHE A 3 6.75 20.16 -28.62
CA PHE A 3 6.11 18.85 -28.43
C PHE A 3 6.50 18.12 -27.14
N TYR A 4 7.71 18.38 -26.64
CA TYR A 4 8.16 17.86 -25.35
C TYR A 4 7.40 18.53 -24.20
N LEU A 5 7.32 19.87 -24.22
CA LEU A 5 6.54 20.64 -23.25
C LEU A 5 5.04 20.28 -23.28
N LEU A 6 4.50 20.03 -24.48
CA LEU A 6 3.12 19.59 -24.64
C LEU A 6 2.88 18.22 -23.99
N SER A 7 3.82 17.28 -24.16
CA SER A 7 3.74 15.96 -23.54
C SER A 7 3.82 16.04 -22.01
N GLU A 8 4.73 16.84 -21.47
CA GLU A 8 4.87 17.03 -20.02
C GLU A 8 3.62 17.67 -19.44
N GLY A 9 3.09 18.71 -20.10
CA GLY A 9 1.84 19.34 -19.72
C GLY A 9 0.67 18.36 -19.69
N LEU A 10 0.59 17.45 -20.66
CA LEU A 10 -0.48 16.46 -20.74
C LEU A 10 -0.38 15.41 -19.62
N THR A 11 0.82 15.03 -19.21
CA THR A 11 1.05 14.20 -18.01
C THR A 11 0.59 14.93 -16.74
N CYS A 12 0.92 16.21 -16.60
CA CYS A 12 0.46 17.03 -15.47
C CYS A 12 -1.06 17.12 -15.43
N VAL A 13 -1.73 17.32 -16.57
CA VAL A 13 -3.20 17.34 -16.65
C VAL A 13 -3.77 15.97 -16.26
N GLY A 14 -3.17 14.86 -16.69
CA GLY A 14 -3.58 13.52 -16.29
C GLY A 14 -3.52 13.31 -14.76
N ILE A 15 -2.44 13.75 -14.12
CA ILE A 15 -2.27 13.69 -12.66
C ILE A 15 -3.29 14.58 -11.94
N ILE A 16 -3.50 15.81 -12.43
CA ILE A 16 -4.48 16.74 -11.86
C ILE A 16 -5.90 16.18 -12.01
N SER A 17 -6.22 15.57 -13.16
CA SER A 17 -7.50 14.93 -13.41
C SER A 17 -7.74 13.75 -12.47
N GLY A 18 -6.75 12.87 -12.29
CA GLY A 18 -6.82 11.78 -11.32
C GLY A 18 -6.98 12.28 -9.88
N ALA A 19 -6.24 13.32 -9.50
CA ALA A 19 -6.32 13.93 -8.17
C ALA A 19 -7.68 14.59 -7.91
N TYR A 20 -8.27 15.23 -8.92
CA TYR A 20 -9.59 15.84 -8.85
C TYR A 20 -10.68 14.78 -8.61
N GLU A 21 -10.67 13.67 -9.36
CA GLU A 21 -11.64 12.59 -9.15
C GLU A 21 -11.44 11.92 -7.77
N SER A 22 -10.21 11.72 -7.31
CA SER A 22 -9.94 11.25 -5.93
C SER A 22 -10.52 12.20 -4.86
N LEU A 23 -10.34 13.51 -5.01
CA LEU A 23 -10.88 14.50 -4.06
C LEU A 23 -12.41 14.53 -4.06
N LYS A 24 -13.01 14.39 -5.24
CA LYS A 24 -14.46 14.32 -5.43
C LYS A 24 -15.05 13.07 -4.79
N VAL A 25 -14.37 11.92 -4.85
CA VAL A 25 -14.75 10.70 -4.13
C VAL A 25 -14.60 10.90 -2.62
N LEU A 26 -13.48 11.45 -2.16
CA LEU A 26 -13.23 11.69 -0.74
C LEU A 26 -14.27 12.65 -0.11
N SER A 27 -14.69 13.66 -0.86
CA SER A 27 -15.73 14.61 -0.43
C SER A 27 -17.13 13.98 -0.35
N ARG A 28 -17.32 12.80 -0.93
CA ARG A 28 -18.58 12.04 -0.93
C ARG A 28 -18.55 10.84 0.01
N VAL A 29 -17.38 10.45 0.53
CA VAL A 29 -17.23 9.35 1.51
C VAL A 29 -18.12 9.52 2.73
N ASP A 30 -18.27 10.75 3.23
CA ASP A 30 -19.12 11.08 4.38
C ASP A 30 -20.62 10.84 4.12
N LYS A 31 -21.03 10.81 2.84
CA LYS A 31 -22.43 10.66 2.41
C LYS A 31 -22.81 9.24 2.00
N GLY A 32 -21.89 8.28 2.16
CA GLY A 32 -22.04 6.92 1.64
C GLY A 32 -21.69 6.87 0.15
N VAL A 33 -20.44 6.53 -0.16
CA VAL A 33 -19.94 6.33 -1.53
C VAL A 33 -20.00 4.86 -1.89
N ASP A 34 -20.52 4.57 -3.09
CA ASP A 34 -20.51 3.24 -3.68
C ASP A 34 -19.08 2.78 -3.96
N THR A 35 -18.77 1.53 -3.61
CA THR A 35 -17.47 0.89 -3.84
C THR A 35 -17.05 0.92 -5.31
N ASP A 36 -18.01 0.93 -6.23
CA ASP A 36 -17.79 0.95 -7.67
C ASP A 36 -17.19 2.27 -8.15
N THR A 37 -17.55 3.38 -7.52
CA THR A 37 -16.99 4.70 -7.84
C THR A 37 -15.53 4.81 -7.37
N LEU A 38 -15.22 4.21 -6.22
CA LEU A 38 -13.85 4.12 -5.72
C LEU A 38 -12.99 3.24 -6.63
N ALA A 39 -13.54 2.10 -7.06
CA ALA A 39 -12.89 1.21 -8.01
C ALA A 39 -12.53 1.94 -9.30
N ALA A 40 -13.49 2.65 -9.92
CA ALA A 40 -13.26 3.39 -11.16
C ALA A 40 -12.14 4.45 -11.08
N VAL A 41 -12.00 5.13 -9.93
CA VAL A 41 -10.88 6.07 -9.72
C VAL A 41 -9.55 5.29 -9.65
N LEU A 42 -9.53 4.15 -8.97
CA LEU A 42 -8.35 3.30 -8.90
C LEU A 42 -7.96 2.74 -10.27
N GLU A 43 -8.93 2.33 -11.09
CA GLU A 43 -8.72 1.90 -12.47
C GLU A 43 -8.05 3.00 -13.31
N LEU A 44 -8.53 4.24 -13.20
CA LEU A 44 -7.93 5.40 -13.85
C LEU A 44 -6.47 5.59 -13.43
N TRP A 45 -6.16 5.50 -12.13
CA TRP A 45 -4.80 5.62 -11.62
C TRP A 45 -3.88 4.53 -12.13
N ILE A 46 -4.36 3.28 -12.19
CA ILE A 46 -3.54 2.16 -12.66
C ILE A 46 -3.26 2.31 -14.17
N VAL A 47 -4.27 2.68 -14.96
CA VAL A 47 -4.11 2.93 -16.40
C VAL A 47 -3.18 4.11 -16.65
N LEU A 48 -3.29 5.19 -15.87
CA LEU A 48 -2.38 6.34 -15.93
C LEU A 48 -0.93 5.95 -15.62
N ALA A 49 -0.70 5.12 -14.59
CA ALA A 49 0.62 4.62 -14.23
C ALA A 49 1.21 3.71 -15.31
N ALA A 50 0.42 2.79 -15.87
CA ALA A 50 0.84 1.93 -16.97
C ALA A 50 1.22 2.75 -18.21
N ALA A 51 0.43 3.76 -18.55
CA ALA A 51 0.73 4.68 -19.65
C ALA A 51 2.01 5.47 -19.38
N ALA A 52 2.23 5.98 -18.17
CA ALA A 52 3.46 6.69 -17.80
C ALA A 52 4.71 5.80 -17.97
N ILE A 53 4.64 4.54 -17.51
CA ILE A 53 5.71 3.56 -17.67
C ILE A 53 5.97 3.27 -19.16
N PHE A 54 4.91 2.99 -19.93
CA PHE A 54 5.02 2.74 -21.36
C PHE A 54 5.64 3.94 -22.08
N GLN A 55 5.21 5.15 -21.74
CA GLN A 55 5.72 6.40 -22.28
C GLN A 55 7.22 6.58 -22.01
N GLN A 56 7.68 6.23 -20.80
CA GLN A 56 9.10 6.21 -20.44
C GLN A 56 9.91 5.25 -21.33
N TYR A 57 9.40 4.04 -21.55
CA TYR A 57 10.08 3.04 -22.38
C TYR A 57 10.14 3.47 -23.84
N ILE A 58 9.01 3.89 -24.43
CA ILE A 58 8.98 4.29 -25.83
C ILE A 58 9.84 5.53 -26.07
N GLU A 59 9.95 6.45 -25.12
CA GLU A 59 10.85 7.60 -25.23
C GLU A 59 12.32 7.17 -25.32
N LEU A 60 12.71 6.13 -24.58
CA LEU A 60 14.06 5.59 -24.64
C LEU A 60 14.36 4.93 -25.99
N PHE A 61 13.39 4.20 -26.56
CA PHE A 61 13.59 3.46 -27.83
C PHE A 61 13.36 4.28 -29.11
N ILE A 62 12.44 5.24 -29.10
CA ILE A 62 11.86 5.84 -30.32
C ILE A 62 12.06 7.37 -30.36
N SER A 63 12.78 7.97 -29.42
CA SER A 63 13.11 9.42 -29.40
C SER A 63 13.80 9.94 -30.66
N TRP A 64 14.44 9.07 -31.46
CA TRP A 64 15.08 9.45 -32.72
C TRP A 64 14.10 9.57 -33.91
N PHE A 65 12.85 9.12 -33.78
CA PHE A 65 11.87 9.11 -34.87
C PHE A 65 10.96 10.36 -34.85
N PRO A 66 10.82 11.09 -35.98
CA PRO A 66 10.19 12.42 -36.00
C PRO A 66 8.67 12.43 -35.76
N PHE A 67 7.96 11.31 -35.90
CA PHE A 67 6.51 11.22 -35.65
C PHE A 67 6.14 10.72 -34.24
N TYR A 68 7.12 10.41 -33.39
CA TYR A 68 6.89 9.84 -32.07
C TYR A 68 5.95 10.68 -31.19
N TYR A 69 6.22 11.98 -31.10
CA TYR A 69 5.48 12.87 -30.21
C TYR A 69 4.00 13.02 -30.60
N LEU A 70 3.64 12.86 -31.87
CA LEU A 70 2.25 12.87 -32.31
C LEU A 70 1.50 11.63 -31.80
N PHE A 71 2.11 10.46 -31.94
CA PHE A 71 1.54 9.22 -31.39
C PHE A 71 1.44 9.29 -29.86
N LYS A 72 2.46 9.85 -29.20
CA LYS A 72 2.48 10.11 -27.76
C LYS A 72 1.30 10.99 -27.33
N CYS A 73 1.07 12.11 -28.02
CA CYS A 73 -0.06 13.02 -27.73
C CYS A 73 -1.42 12.38 -28.04
N VAL A 74 -1.55 11.59 -29.10
CA VAL A 74 -2.80 10.88 -29.43
C VAL A 74 -3.11 9.82 -28.37
N LEU A 75 -2.13 9.00 -27.97
CA LEU A 75 -2.31 7.97 -26.96
C LEU A 75 -2.71 8.59 -25.62
N LEU A 76 -2.02 9.64 -25.21
CA LEU A 76 -2.28 10.32 -23.94
C LEU A 76 -3.58 11.13 -23.99
N GLY A 77 -3.91 11.74 -25.13
CA GLY A 77 -5.19 12.42 -25.35
C GLY A 77 -6.39 11.45 -25.34
N LEU A 78 -6.23 10.25 -25.90
CA LEU A 78 -7.24 9.20 -25.83
C LEU A 78 -7.44 8.70 -24.39
N LEU A 79 -6.36 8.67 -23.59
CA LEU A 79 -6.39 8.29 -22.18
C LEU A 79 -7.00 9.37 -21.27
N LEU A 80 -6.72 10.65 -21.56
CA LEU A 80 -7.31 11.79 -20.85
C LEU A 80 -8.75 12.06 -21.27
N THR A 81 -9.14 11.61 -22.48
CA THR A 81 -10.55 11.66 -22.87
C THR A 81 -11.30 10.79 -21.87
N PRO A 82 -12.27 11.33 -21.12
CA PRO A 82 -12.97 10.63 -20.05
C PRO A 82 -14.01 9.67 -20.65
N ASN A 83 -13.59 8.86 -21.61
CA ASN A 83 -14.40 7.86 -22.25
C ASN A 83 -14.23 6.58 -21.43
N LYS A 84 -15.09 6.42 -20.42
CA LYS A 84 -15.12 5.28 -19.49
C LYS A 84 -15.01 3.91 -20.19
N HIS A 85 -15.44 3.85 -21.45
CA HIS A 85 -15.38 2.64 -22.26
C HIS A 85 -13.96 2.15 -22.56
N PHE A 86 -13.01 3.04 -22.87
CA PHE A 86 -11.65 2.62 -23.22
C PHE A 86 -10.86 2.19 -21.97
N THR A 87 -11.02 2.95 -20.88
CA THR A 87 -10.38 2.66 -19.58
C THR A 87 -10.90 1.35 -18.99
N HIS A 88 -12.21 1.10 -19.05
CA HIS A 88 -12.82 -0.14 -18.56
C HIS A 88 -12.39 -1.35 -19.38
N LEU A 89 -12.35 -1.25 -20.72
CA LEU A 89 -11.89 -2.34 -21.58
C LEU A 89 -10.41 -2.68 -21.35
N PHE A 90 -9.57 -1.66 -21.15
CA PHE A 90 -8.16 -1.88 -20.82
C PHE A 90 -7.99 -2.49 -19.42
N PHE A 91 -8.83 -2.07 -18.48
CA PHE A 91 -8.80 -2.58 -17.12
C PHE A 91 -9.22 -4.06 -17.05
N GLU A 92 -10.36 -4.43 -17.62
CA GLU A 92 -10.83 -5.82 -17.65
C GLU A 92 -9.86 -6.73 -18.41
N GLY A 93 -9.34 -6.28 -19.55
CA GLY A 93 -8.51 -7.12 -20.41
C GLY A 93 -7.10 -7.35 -19.88
N PHE A 94 -6.41 -6.29 -19.45
CA PHE A 94 -4.98 -6.36 -19.16
C PHE A 94 -4.66 -6.19 -17.68
N ILE A 95 -5.36 -5.29 -17.00
CA ILE A 95 -5.02 -4.90 -15.63
C ILE A 95 -5.57 -5.91 -14.63
N HIS A 96 -6.80 -6.39 -14.80
CA HIS A 96 -7.41 -7.38 -13.91
C HIS A 96 -6.56 -8.66 -13.77
N PRO A 97 -6.12 -9.33 -14.86
CA PRO A 97 -5.24 -10.50 -14.73
C PRO A 97 -3.86 -10.14 -14.16
N ALA A 98 -3.33 -8.96 -14.47
CA ALA A 98 -2.04 -8.51 -13.93
C ALA A 98 -2.10 -8.27 -12.41
N VAL A 99 -3.14 -7.59 -11.93
CA VAL A 99 -3.34 -7.29 -10.50
C VAL A 99 -3.56 -8.57 -9.71
N VAL A 100 -4.38 -9.51 -10.20
CA VAL A 100 -4.58 -10.81 -9.55
C VAL A 100 -3.25 -11.57 -9.44
N THR A 101 -2.46 -11.59 -10.51
CA THR A 101 -1.15 -12.26 -10.52
C THR A 101 -0.15 -11.59 -9.58
N ILE A 102 -0.11 -10.25 -9.54
CA ILE A 102 0.77 -9.49 -8.66
C ILE A 102 0.37 -9.69 -7.20
N LYS A 103 -0.93 -9.63 -6.89
CA LYS A 103 -1.44 -9.86 -5.53
C LYS A 103 -1.09 -11.26 -5.03
N TYR A 104 -1.30 -12.27 -5.86
CA TYR A 104 -0.91 -13.65 -5.55
C TYR A 104 0.59 -13.77 -5.27
N LYS A 105 1.44 -13.14 -6.10
CA LYS A 105 2.89 -13.13 -5.88
C LYS A 105 3.30 -12.35 -4.63
N LEU A 106 2.62 -11.25 -4.32
CA LEU A 106 2.91 -10.41 -3.16
C LEU A 106 2.58 -11.15 -1.85
N ASP A 107 1.43 -11.83 -1.85
CA ASP A 107 0.93 -12.62 -0.72
C ASP A 107 1.80 -13.85 -0.47
N THR A 108 2.16 -14.57 -1.54
CA THR A 108 2.98 -15.78 -1.40
C THR A 108 4.43 -15.48 -1.01
N ASN A 109 5.03 -14.39 -1.53
CA ASN A 109 6.47 -14.16 -1.36
C ASN A 109 6.80 -13.10 -0.31
N VAL A 110 6.03 -12.02 -0.21
CA VAL A 110 6.45 -10.81 0.51
C VAL A 110 5.87 -10.76 1.91
N LEU A 111 4.61 -11.19 2.07
CA LEU A 111 3.95 -11.32 3.38
C LEU A 111 4.72 -12.19 4.39
N PRO A 112 5.15 -13.43 4.07
CA PRO A 112 5.90 -14.25 5.03
C PRO A 112 7.28 -13.66 5.38
N ILE A 113 7.90 -12.94 4.44
CA ILE A 113 9.16 -12.24 4.68
C ILE A 113 8.95 -11.10 5.67
N ILE A 114 7.94 -10.26 5.47
CA ILE A 114 7.62 -9.14 6.36
C ILE A 114 7.27 -9.66 7.76
N GLU A 115 6.47 -10.72 7.87
CA GLU A 115 6.15 -11.33 9.17
C GLU A 115 7.41 -11.79 9.90
N SER A 116 8.31 -12.48 9.19
CA SER A 116 9.57 -12.93 9.76
C SER A 116 10.50 -11.77 10.17
N LEU A 117 10.53 -10.68 9.41
CA LEU A 117 11.30 -9.48 9.75
C LEU A 117 10.68 -8.73 10.94
N VAL A 118 9.36 -8.59 11.00
CA VAL A 118 8.65 -7.94 12.12
C VAL A 118 8.91 -8.70 13.41
N ILE A 119 8.89 -10.04 13.39
CA ILE A 119 9.18 -10.85 14.58
C ILE A 119 10.66 -10.71 14.98
N LYS A 120 11.58 -10.69 14.01
CA LYS A 120 13.03 -10.65 14.27
C LYS A 120 13.53 -9.27 14.72
N TYR A 121 13.03 -8.21 14.11
CA TYR A 121 13.43 -6.83 14.40
C TYR A 121 12.51 -6.14 15.41
N GLY A 122 11.27 -6.59 15.59
CA GLY A 122 10.30 -5.97 16.51
C GLY A 122 10.74 -5.98 17.98
N HIS A 123 11.34 -7.08 18.45
CA HIS A 123 11.87 -7.16 19.81
C HIS A 123 13.07 -6.23 20.03
N TRP A 124 13.94 -6.09 19.03
CA TRP A 124 15.09 -5.17 19.08
C TRP A 124 14.66 -3.69 18.95
N PHE A 125 13.67 -3.40 18.10
CA PHE A 125 13.12 -2.07 17.89
C PHE A 125 12.40 -1.56 19.14
N ASN A 126 11.59 -2.40 19.78
CA ASN A 126 10.91 -2.04 21.03
C ASN A 126 11.92 -1.74 22.14
N LYS A 127 12.98 -2.57 22.30
CA LYS A 127 14.03 -2.35 23.30
C LYS A 127 14.85 -1.07 23.05
N THR A 128 15.16 -0.79 21.79
CA THR A 128 15.93 0.40 21.38
C THR A 128 15.11 1.69 21.51
N LEU A 129 13.82 1.63 21.15
CA LEU A 129 12.89 2.74 21.35
C LEU A 129 12.66 3.01 22.84
N LEU A 130 12.44 1.98 23.66
CA LEU A 130 12.26 2.14 25.10
C LEU A 130 13.48 2.79 25.76
N ALA A 131 14.70 2.36 25.41
CA ALA A 131 15.94 2.96 25.93
C ALA A 131 16.08 4.45 25.56
N ARG A 132 15.60 4.85 24.38
CA ARG A 132 15.65 6.24 23.91
C ARG A 132 14.51 7.10 24.47
N SER A 133 13.33 6.51 24.64
CA SER A 133 12.14 7.17 25.21
C SER A 133 12.26 7.43 26.72
N ILE A 134 13.00 6.60 27.47
CA ILE A 134 13.28 6.83 28.91
C ILE A 134 13.93 8.19 29.16
N HIS A 135 14.75 8.66 28.23
CA HIS A 135 15.41 9.97 28.33
C HIS A 135 14.48 11.15 27.95
N LEU A 136 13.30 10.88 27.40
CA LEU A 136 12.38 11.87 26.83
C LEU A 136 11.01 11.92 27.53
N LEU A 137 10.70 10.98 28.43
CA LEU A 137 9.41 10.85 29.12
C LEU A 137 9.38 11.64 30.45
N SER A 138 8.26 12.33 30.71
CA SER A 138 7.97 12.96 32.01
C SER A 138 7.66 11.90 33.09
N GLU A 139 8.04 12.14 34.35
CA GLU A 139 7.93 11.20 35.50
C GLU A 139 6.60 10.45 35.62
N LYS A 140 5.48 11.08 35.24
CA LYS A 140 4.14 10.46 35.31
C LYS A 140 3.96 9.34 34.29
N GLU A 141 4.48 9.51 33.08
CA GLU A 141 4.41 8.53 32.00
C GLU A 141 5.35 7.34 32.28
N LEU A 142 6.47 7.59 32.99
CA LEU A 142 7.43 6.56 33.39
C LEU A 142 6.84 5.59 34.41
N LEU A 143 6.08 6.11 35.38
CA LEU A 143 5.33 5.30 36.36
C LEU A 143 4.17 4.51 35.72
N GLN A 144 3.57 5.02 34.65
CA GLN A 144 2.50 4.33 33.95
C GLN A 144 3.05 3.17 33.10
N LEU A 145 4.21 3.38 32.46
CA LEU A 145 4.93 2.36 31.71
C LEU A 145 5.48 1.24 32.60
N GLU A 146 6.01 1.58 33.79
CA GLU A 146 6.47 0.59 34.76
C GLU A 146 5.33 -0.34 35.19
N ARG A 147 4.15 0.22 35.50
CA ARG A 147 2.97 -0.57 35.86
C ARG A 147 2.50 -1.49 34.73
N ASP A 148 2.46 -1.01 33.49
CA ASP A 148 2.04 -1.82 32.34
C ASP A 148 3.02 -3.00 32.11
N LEU A 149 4.33 -2.75 32.23
CA LEU A 149 5.33 -3.81 32.14
C LEU A 149 5.21 -4.83 33.28
N GLN A 150 4.98 -4.38 34.52
CA GLN A 150 4.75 -5.29 35.64
C GLN A 150 3.48 -6.12 35.47
N GLU A 151 2.40 -5.53 34.94
CA GLU A 151 1.15 -6.24 34.65
C GLU A 151 1.35 -7.32 33.58
N LYS A 152 2.01 -6.98 32.46
CA LYS A 152 2.33 -7.94 31.39
C LYS A 152 3.21 -9.08 31.90
N LEU A 153 4.19 -8.79 32.75
CA LEU A 153 5.08 -9.81 33.31
C LEU A 153 4.34 -10.75 34.27
N THR A 154 3.43 -10.19 35.07
CA THR A 154 2.58 -10.96 35.99
C THR A 154 1.64 -11.89 35.22
N HIS A 155 1.00 -11.39 34.15
CA HIS A 155 0.13 -12.19 33.29
C HIS A 155 0.88 -13.37 32.64
N VAL A 156 2.09 -13.14 32.13
CA VAL A 156 2.92 -14.20 31.54
C VAL A 156 3.31 -15.24 32.59
N HIS A 157 3.65 -14.82 33.81
CA HIS A 157 3.98 -15.73 34.90
C HIS A 157 2.79 -16.62 35.28
N ASP A 158 1.60 -16.04 35.37
CA ASP A 158 0.37 -16.77 35.66
C ASP A 158 0.04 -17.79 34.58
N GLU A 159 0.21 -17.43 33.30
CA GLU A 159 -0.02 -18.37 32.20
C GLU A 159 0.97 -19.54 32.22
N ILE A 160 2.24 -19.28 32.52
CA ILE A 160 3.26 -20.34 32.68
C ILE A 160 2.89 -21.27 33.85
N CYS A 161 2.51 -20.71 35.00
CA CYS A 161 2.08 -21.47 36.17
C CYS A 161 0.83 -22.31 35.88
N ALA A 162 -0.16 -21.76 35.17
CA ALA A 162 -1.36 -22.48 34.76
C ALA A 162 -1.03 -23.65 33.83
N ARG A 163 -0.15 -23.43 32.83
CA ARG A 163 0.31 -24.50 31.92
C ARG A 163 1.09 -25.58 32.66
N GLN A 164 1.94 -25.23 33.63
CA GLN A 164 2.65 -26.20 34.47
C GLN A 164 1.70 -27.02 35.34
N ARG A 165 0.71 -26.38 35.98
CA ARG A 165 -0.30 -27.06 36.80
C ARG A 165 -1.13 -28.04 35.96
N SER A 166 -1.52 -27.66 34.74
CA SER A 166 -2.22 -28.55 33.81
C SER A 166 -1.40 -29.80 33.42
N LYS A 167 -0.07 -29.65 33.24
CA LYS A 167 0.84 -30.76 32.96
C LYS A 167 0.98 -31.70 34.15
N THR A 168 1.02 -31.16 35.38
CA THR A 168 1.11 -31.96 36.61
C THR A 168 -0.19 -32.71 36.92
N SER A 169 -1.36 -32.09 36.76
CA SER A 169 -2.66 -32.77 36.93
C SER A 169 -2.84 -33.92 35.93
N LYS A 170 -2.52 -33.71 34.64
CA LYS A 170 -2.55 -34.78 33.63
C LYS A 170 -1.59 -35.94 33.93
N LYS A 171 -0.48 -35.67 34.63
CA LYS A 171 0.49 -36.70 35.03
C LYS A 171 0.01 -37.52 36.24
N LEU A 172 -0.80 -36.93 37.12
CA LEU A 172 -1.41 -37.60 38.28
C LEU A 172 -2.64 -38.43 37.89
N GLU A 173 -3.42 -38.00 36.89
CA GLU A 173 -4.61 -38.73 36.41
C GLU A 173 -4.27 -39.99 35.60
N ASN A 174 -3.06 -40.03 35.02
CA ASN A 174 -2.54 -41.16 34.22
C ASN A 174 -1.69 -42.17 35.04
N LYS A 175 -1.68 -42.09 36.37
CA LYS A 175 -0.94 -42.99 37.26
C LYS A 175 -1.89 -43.65 38.25
#